data_AF-A0A960P5I4-F1
#
_entry.id   AF-A0A960P5I4-F1
#
_cell.length_a   1.000
_cell.length_b   1.000
_cell.length_c   1.000
_cell.angle_alpha   90.00
_cell.angle_beta   90.00
_cell.angle_gamma   90.00
#
_symmetry.space_group_name_H-M   'P 1'
#
loop_
_entity.id
_entity.type
_entity.pdbx_description
1 polymer ?
#
loop_
_entity_poly.entity_id
_entity_poly.type
_entity_poly.pdbx_seq_one_letter_code
_entity_poly.pdbx_strand_id
1 'polypeptide(L)'
;ALAGEPSRFLASFDPVASPAELVAASSATPEEVLASFQASNEALAAQLGALSDDDLQVQAEAPPGHESVAAVVHHALWDSWVHERDVLLPLGIEPEVVPGEVAACLRYAVALGPSLGVGRGEASVGTMGVRASDPMVALAVEVGDHVHVRDDAGDGERVLAGDAVELVESLSLRTPFAAE
;
A
#
# COMPACT_ATOMS: atom_id res chain seq x y z
N ALA A 1 0.04 24.15 3.33
CA ALA A 1 0.45 23.83 4.71
C ALA A 1 -0.66 23.00 5.34
N LEU A 2 -0.41 21.70 5.45
CA LEU A 2 -1.29 20.77 6.12
C LEU A 2 -1.64 21.28 7.54
N ALA A 3 -2.93 21.28 7.86
CA ALA A 3 -3.41 21.55 9.21
C ALA A 3 -3.49 20.22 9.97
N GLY A 4 -2.58 19.99 10.91
CA GLY A 4 -2.56 18.77 11.73
C GLY A 4 -1.46 18.79 12.79
N GLU A 5 -1.70 18.11 13.90
CA GLU A 5 -0.71 17.84 14.94
C GLU A 5 -0.32 16.35 14.86
N PRO A 6 0.93 15.96 15.20
CA PRO A 6 1.33 14.57 15.24
C PRO A 6 0.39 13.72 16.10
N SER A 7 -0.13 12.63 15.54
CA SER A 7 -1.03 11.70 16.23
C SER A 7 -0.30 10.49 16.81
N ARG A 8 -1.01 9.77 17.69
CA ARG A 8 -0.69 8.41 18.13
C ARG A 8 -1.91 7.52 17.96
N PHE A 9 -2.68 7.78 16.92
CA PHE A 9 -3.99 7.18 16.73
C PHE A 9 -3.87 5.66 16.57
N LEU A 10 -2.78 5.19 15.95
CA LEU A 10 -2.53 3.78 15.68
C LEU A 10 -1.69 3.09 16.76
N ALA A 11 -1.38 3.77 17.88
CA ALA A 11 -0.51 3.22 18.91
C ALA A 11 -1.04 1.92 19.57
N SER A 12 -2.36 1.69 19.54
CA SER A 12 -3.01 0.46 20.03
C SER A 12 -3.69 -0.35 18.93
N PHE A 13 -3.46 -0.02 17.66
CA PHE A 13 -4.08 -0.70 16.54
C PHE A 13 -3.37 -2.04 16.30
N ASP A 14 -4.14 -3.13 16.31
CA ASP A 14 -3.68 -4.45 15.90
C ASP A 14 -4.24 -4.73 14.49
N PRO A 15 -3.40 -4.79 13.45
CA PRO A 15 -3.87 -5.00 12.08
C PRO A 15 -4.54 -6.36 11.86
N VAL A 16 -4.38 -7.32 12.78
CA VAL A 16 -5.03 -8.64 12.73
C VAL A 16 -6.35 -8.64 13.50
N ALA A 17 -6.39 -8.04 14.70
CA ALA A 17 -7.56 -8.11 15.59
C ALA A 17 -8.53 -6.93 15.45
N SER A 18 -8.02 -5.70 15.36
CA SER A 18 -8.83 -4.48 15.39
C SER A 18 -9.87 -4.40 14.26
N PRO A 19 -9.58 -4.79 13.00
CA PRO A 19 -10.61 -4.77 11.94
C PRO A 19 -11.81 -5.67 12.25
N ALA A 20 -11.56 -6.89 12.76
CA ALA A 20 -12.63 -7.83 13.10
C ALA A 20 -13.49 -7.31 14.27
N GLU A 21 -12.86 -6.70 15.27
CA GLU A 21 -13.55 -6.07 16.39
C GLU A 21 -14.42 -4.90 15.94
N LEU A 22 -13.94 -4.05 15.03
CA LEU A 22 -14.69 -2.94 14.46
C LEU A 22 -15.94 -3.41 13.70
N VAL A 23 -15.81 -4.47 12.90
CA VAL A 23 -16.95 -5.07 12.19
C VAL A 23 -17.95 -5.66 13.19
N ALA A 24 -17.48 -6.41 14.20
CA ALA A 24 -18.36 -7.03 15.20
C ALA A 24 -19.11 -6.01 16.06
N ALA A 25 -18.51 -4.83 16.30
CA ALA A 25 -19.12 -3.73 17.04
C ALA A 25 -20.11 -2.89 16.20
N SER A 26 -20.09 -3.03 14.87
CA SER A 26 -20.94 -2.26 13.98
C SER A 26 -22.38 -2.78 13.98
N SER A 27 -23.35 -1.87 14.05
CA SER A 27 -24.77 -2.16 13.84
C SER A 27 -25.30 -1.60 12.51
N ALA A 28 -24.41 -1.18 11.60
CA ALA A 28 -24.79 -0.55 10.35
C ALA A 28 -25.43 -1.55 9.37
N THR A 29 -26.44 -1.12 8.62
CA THR A 29 -27.01 -1.91 7.53
C THR A 29 -26.09 -1.88 6.29
N PRO A 30 -26.22 -2.82 5.35
CA PRO A 30 -25.46 -2.78 4.10
C PRO A 30 -25.60 -1.47 3.32
N GLU A 31 -26.79 -0.87 3.30
CA GLU A 31 -27.05 0.42 2.65
C GLU A 31 -26.32 1.57 3.36
N GLU A 32 -26.29 1.56 4.69
CA GLU A 32 -25.57 2.55 5.49
C GLU A 32 -24.05 2.43 5.27
N VAL A 33 -23.53 1.20 5.22
CA VAL A 33 -22.12 0.92 4.92
C VAL A 33 -21.76 1.44 3.52
N LEU A 34 -22.58 1.14 2.51
CA LEU A 34 -22.34 1.61 1.14
C LEU A 34 -22.38 3.13 1.04
N ALA A 35 -23.37 3.78 1.66
CA ALA A 35 -23.47 5.24 1.66
C ALA A 35 -22.27 5.89 2.37
N SER A 36 -21.83 5.32 3.49
CA SER A 36 -20.64 5.77 4.21
C SER A 36 -19.38 5.62 3.36
N PHE A 37 -19.21 4.47 2.71
CA PHE A 37 -18.07 4.20 1.81
C PHE A 37 -18.00 5.15 0.61
N GLN A 38 -19.15 5.46 0.00
CA GLN A 38 -19.20 6.45 -1.10
C GLN A 38 -18.82 7.84 -0.61
N ALA A 39 -19.43 8.29 0.49
CA ALA A 39 -19.15 9.61 1.06
C ALA A 39 -17.69 9.76 1.52
N SER A 40 -17.10 8.72 2.13
CA SER A 40 -15.71 8.76 2.58
C SER A 40 -14.73 8.80 1.41
N ASN A 41 -14.98 8.06 0.33
CA ASN A 41 -14.15 8.10 -0.87
C ASN A 41 -14.24 9.43 -1.61
N GLU A 42 -15.43 10.02 -1.74
CA GLU A 42 -15.59 11.36 -2.31
C GLU A 42 -14.83 12.41 -1.49
N ALA A 43 -14.92 12.34 -0.16
CA ALA A 43 -14.18 13.24 0.72
C ALA A 43 -12.67 13.05 0.62
N LEU A 44 -12.20 11.79 0.59
CA LEU A 44 -10.78 11.47 0.42
C LEU A 44 -10.26 11.98 -0.93
N ALA A 45 -10.97 11.73 -2.03
CA ALA A 45 -10.59 12.21 -3.36
C ALA A 45 -10.48 13.74 -3.40
N ALA A 46 -11.41 14.45 -2.77
CA ALA A 46 -11.36 15.91 -2.66
C ALA A 46 -10.15 16.39 -1.83
N GLN A 47 -9.81 15.70 -0.74
CA GLN A 47 -8.62 16.01 0.06
C GLN A 47 -7.33 15.78 -0.71
N LEU A 48 -7.21 14.64 -1.40
CA LEU A 48 -6.03 14.31 -2.21
C LEU A 48 -5.85 15.31 -3.36
N GLY A 49 -6.93 15.71 -4.02
CA GLY A 49 -6.90 16.71 -5.09
C GLY A 49 -6.49 18.12 -4.62
N ALA A 50 -6.45 18.37 -3.31
CA ALA A 50 -6.03 19.65 -2.74
C ALA A 50 -4.57 19.65 -2.24
N LEU A 51 -3.88 18.50 -2.24
CA LEU A 51 -2.50 18.38 -1.79
C LEU A 51 -1.53 18.99 -2.81
N SER A 52 -0.53 19.71 -2.32
CA SER A 52 0.63 20.12 -3.11
C SER A 52 1.74 19.06 -3.06
N ASP A 53 2.71 19.17 -3.97
CA ASP A 53 3.91 18.32 -3.96
C ASP A 53 4.67 18.39 -2.63
N ASP A 54 4.72 19.56 -1.99
CA ASP A 54 5.33 19.73 -0.67
C ASP A 54 4.52 19.02 0.42
N ASP A 55 3.19 19.08 0.36
CA ASP A 55 2.32 18.40 1.34
C ASP A 55 2.49 16.87 1.23
N LEU A 56 2.75 16.33 0.02
CA LEU A 56 3.01 14.90 -0.20
C LEU A 56 4.30 14.40 0.48
N GLN A 57 5.26 15.28 0.76
CA GLN A 57 6.52 14.93 1.44
C GLN A 57 6.42 15.00 2.97
N VAL A 58 5.34 15.52 3.53
CA VAL A 58 5.16 15.65 4.97
C VAL A 58 5.03 14.27 5.61
N GLN A 59 5.58 14.11 6.82
CA GLN A 59 5.48 12.87 7.58
C GLN A 59 4.06 12.69 8.16
N ALA A 60 3.51 11.49 8.01
CA ALA A 60 2.21 11.05 8.52
C ALA A 60 2.36 9.72 9.29
N GLU A 61 1.32 9.34 10.03
CA GLU A 61 1.23 8.07 10.75
C GLU A 61 0.49 7.03 9.87
N ALA A 62 1.04 5.84 9.76
CA ALA A 62 0.51 4.68 9.04
C ALA A 62 0.70 3.40 9.87
N PRO A 63 0.01 2.28 9.55
CA PRO A 63 0.17 1.03 10.30
C PRO A 63 1.63 0.54 10.43
N PRO A 64 2.50 0.65 9.41
CA PRO A 64 3.91 0.28 9.55
C PRO A 64 4.77 1.27 10.36
N GLY A 65 4.25 2.47 10.66
CA GLY A 65 4.96 3.50 11.39
C GLY A 65 4.80 4.89 10.76
N HIS A 66 5.84 5.72 10.86
CA HIS A 66 5.84 7.04 10.25
C HIS A 66 6.30 6.96 8.79
N GLU A 67 5.49 7.47 7.88
CA GLU A 67 5.73 7.45 6.44
C GLU A 67 5.48 8.85 5.85
N SER A 68 5.78 9.08 4.58
CA SER A 68 5.33 10.32 3.92
C SER A 68 3.82 10.26 3.61
N VAL A 69 3.17 11.41 3.47
CA VAL A 69 1.77 11.47 3.00
C VAL A 69 1.63 10.73 1.66
N ALA A 70 2.59 10.85 0.74
CA ALA A 70 2.59 10.09 -0.50
C ALA A 70 2.55 8.56 -0.27
N ALA A 71 3.33 8.06 0.69
CA ALA A 71 3.31 6.63 1.03
C ALA A 71 1.96 6.21 1.64
N VAL A 72 1.32 7.06 2.46
CA VAL A 72 -0.05 6.82 2.97
C VAL A 72 -1.08 6.78 1.84
N VAL A 73 -0.93 7.61 0.80
CA VAL A 73 -1.81 7.57 -0.38
C VAL A 73 -1.61 6.26 -1.15
N HIS A 74 -0.36 5.84 -1.34
CA HIS A 74 -0.03 4.55 -1.95
C HIS A 74 -0.56 3.38 -1.13
N HIS A 75 -0.49 3.44 0.20
CA HIS A 75 -1.11 2.48 1.12
C HIS A 75 -2.62 2.39 0.88
N ALA A 76 -3.34 3.52 0.90
CA ALA A 76 -4.80 3.53 0.73
C ALA A 76 -5.23 2.91 -0.61
N LEU A 77 -4.46 3.15 -1.68
CA LEU A 77 -4.70 2.55 -2.98
C LEU A 77 -4.40 1.05 -2.98
N TRP A 78 -3.27 0.62 -2.41
CA TRP A 78 -2.92 -0.80 -2.28
C TRP A 78 -3.95 -1.58 -1.45
N ASP A 79 -4.37 -1.04 -0.31
CA ASP A 79 -5.38 -1.62 0.58
C ASP A 79 -6.73 -1.78 -0.13
N SER A 80 -7.17 -0.74 -0.85
CA SER A 80 -8.39 -0.77 -1.66
C SER A 80 -8.29 -1.80 -2.80
N TRP A 81 -7.16 -1.86 -3.50
CA TRP A 81 -6.92 -2.78 -4.61
C TRP A 81 -6.94 -4.24 -4.16
N VAL A 82 -6.34 -4.53 -3.00
CA VAL A 82 -6.37 -5.85 -2.35
C VAL A 82 -7.79 -6.20 -1.95
N HIS A 83 -8.49 -5.31 -1.25
CA HIS A 83 -9.82 -5.63 -0.74
C HIS A 83 -10.91 -5.68 -1.82
N GLU A 84 -10.76 -4.96 -2.93
CA GLU A 84 -11.59 -5.18 -4.11
C GLU A 84 -11.50 -6.64 -4.58
N ARG A 85 -10.29 -7.19 -4.68
CA ARG A 85 -10.06 -8.57 -5.11
C ARG A 85 -10.57 -9.59 -4.10
N ASP A 86 -10.46 -9.30 -2.80
CA ASP A 86 -11.07 -10.15 -1.75
C ASP A 86 -12.59 -10.28 -1.90
N VAL A 87 -13.24 -9.26 -2.45
CA VAL A 87 -14.69 -9.26 -2.68
C VAL A 87 -15.03 -9.88 -4.04
N LEU A 88 -14.37 -9.45 -5.12
CA LEU A 88 -14.76 -9.79 -6.49
C LEU A 88 -14.38 -11.21 -6.90
N LEU A 89 -13.16 -11.67 -6.58
CA LEU A 89 -12.68 -12.97 -7.04
C LEU A 89 -13.49 -14.15 -6.50
N PRO A 90 -13.89 -14.20 -5.21
CA PRO A 90 -14.78 -15.26 -4.71
C PRO A 90 -16.16 -15.29 -5.37
N LEU A 91 -16.59 -14.16 -5.96
CA LEU A 91 -17.83 -14.05 -6.72
C LEU A 91 -17.66 -14.44 -8.20
N GLY A 92 -16.45 -14.80 -8.63
CA GLY A 92 -16.12 -15.08 -10.03
C GLY A 92 -16.13 -13.84 -10.91
N ILE A 93 -15.94 -12.66 -10.32
CA ILE A 93 -15.85 -11.39 -11.04
C ILE A 93 -14.37 -11.04 -11.16
N GLU A 94 -13.89 -10.91 -12.39
CA GLU A 94 -12.53 -10.47 -12.67
C GLU A 94 -12.42 -8.94 -12.46
N PRO A 95 -11.55 -8.45 -11.56
CA PRO A 95 -11.33 -7.03 -11.39
C PRO A 95 -10.65 -6.39 -12.61
N GLU A 96 -10.91 -5.11 -12.84
CA GLU A 96 -10.19 -4.38 -13.88
C GLU A 96 -8.71 -4.21 -13.50
N VAL A 97 -7.83 -4.34 -14.49
CA VAL A 97 -6.39 -4.08 -14.34
C VAL A 97 -6.10 -2.71 -14.94
N VAL A 98 -6.01 -1.69 -14.08
CA VAL A 98 -5.62 -0.34 -14.47
C VAL A 98 -4.10 -0.18 -14.29
N PRO A 99 -3.31 0.06 -15.37
CA PRO A 99 -1.85 0.06 -15.28
C PRO A 99 -1.25 1.00 -14.22
N GLY A 100 -1.83 2.20 -14.07
CA GLY A 100 -1.37 3.18 -13.09
C GLY A 100 -1.63 2.74 -11.64
N GLU A 101 -2.74 2.05 -11.40
CA GLU A 101 -3.06 1.52 -10.07
C GLU A 101 -2.11 0.39 -9.70
N VAL A 102 -1.89 -0.56 -10.61
CA VAL A 102 -0.95 -1.67 -10.37
C VAL A 102 0.47 -1.15 -10.11
N ALA A 103 0.94 -0.15 -10.87
CA ALA A 103 2.25 0.45 -10.64
C ALA A 103 2.35 1.12 -9.26
N ALA A 104 1.31 1.83 -8.82
CA ALA A 104 1.25 2.48 -7.52
C ALA A 104 1.14 1.47 -6.36
N CYS A 105 0.34 0.40 -6.53
CA CYS A 105 0.22 -0.70 -5.58
C CYS A 105 1.55 -1.46 -5.45
N LEU A 106 2.22 -1.76 -6.56
CA LEU A 106 3.52 -2.41 -6.56
C LEU A 106 4.56 -1.57 -5.84
N ARG A 107 4.57 -0.24 -6.04
CA ARG A 107 5.46 0.68 -5.34
C ARG A 107 5.33 0.59 -3.82
N TYR A 108 4.10 0.47 -3.31
CA TYR A 108 3.86 0.29 -1.88
C TYR A 108 4.27 -1.10 -1.40
N ALA A 109 3.78 -2.14 -2.09
CA ALA A 109 3.95 -3.53 -1.69
C ALA A 109 5.43 -3.93 -1.58
N VAL A 110 6.29 -3.46 -2.49
CA VAL A 110 7.73 -3.76 -2.46
C VAL A 110 8.46 -3.09 -1.28
N ALA A 111 7.91 -2.00 -0.76
CA ALA A 111 8.48 -1.26 0.38
C ALA A 111 8.03 -1.84 1.73
N LEU A 112 6.84 -2.44 1.80
CA LEU A 112 6.18 -2.80 3.05
C LEU A 112 7.04 -3.75 3.92
N GLY A 113 7.50 -4.86 3.36
CA GLY A 113 8.35 -5.82 4.06
C GLY A 113 9.65 -5.19 4.60
N PRO A 114 10.45 -4.52 3.76
CA PRO A 114 11.61 -3.76 4.20
C PRO A 114 11.30 -2.72 5.29
N SER A 115 10.21 -1.96 5.16
CA SER A 115 9.81 -0.93 6.15
C SER A 115 9.50 -1.54 7.51
N LEU A 116 8.81 -2.67 7.55
CA LEU A 116 8.58 -3.43 8.78
C LEU A 116 9.90 -3.95 9.38
N GLY A 117 10.82 -4.41 8.54
CA GLY A 117 12.16 -4.84 8.96
C GLY A 117 12.96 -3.69 9.60
N VAL A 118 12.91 -2.49 9.01
CA VAL A 118 13.55 -1.28 9.56
C VAL A 118 12.95 -0.94 10.93
N GLY A 119 11.61 -0.91 11.02
CA GLY A 119 10.91 -0.61 12.27
C GLY A 119 11.22 -1.60 13.42
N ARG A 120 11.60 -2.84 13.09
CA ARG A 120 12.01 -3.88 14.06
C ARG A 120 13.52 -3.91 14.33
N GLY A 121 14.32 -3.15 13.59
CA GLY A 121 15.78 -3.23 13.65
C GLY A 121 16.36 -4.52 13.05
N GLU A 122 15.61 -5.16 12.13
CA GLU A 122 15.94 -6.44 11.50
C GLU A 122 16.32 -6.29 10.00
N ALA A 123 16.22 -5.08 9.44
CA ALA A 123 16.48 -4.83 8.03
C ALA A 123 17.95 -5.03 7.65
N SER A 124 18.15 -5.69 6.51
CA SER A 124 19.45 -5.72 5.82
C SER A 124 19.60 -4.49 4.94
N VAL A 125 20.72 -3.78 5.07
CA VAL A 125 21.03 -2.61 4.23
C VAL A 125 21.38 -3.06 2.81
N GLY A 126 20.83 -2.38 1.80
CA GLY A 126 21.14 -2.68 0.40
C GLY A 126 20.12 -2.13 -0.59
N THR A 127 20.28 -2.54 -1.86
CA THR A 127 19.36 -2.17 -2.95
C THR A 127 18.85 -3.41 -3.66
N MET A 128 17.54 -3.47 -3.87
CA MET A 128 16.86 -4.51 -4.65
C MET A 128 16.18 -3.87 -5.87
N GLY A 129 16.38 -4.46 -7.05
CA GLY A 129 15.63 -4.09 -8.24
C GLY A 129 14.29 -4.82 -8.32
N VAL A 130 13.30 -4.20 -8.95
CA VAL A 130 11.99 -4.78 -9.26
C VAL A 130 11.70 -4.53 -10.74
N ARG A 131 11.39 -5.58 -11.49
CA ARG A 131 11.03 -5.51 -12.92
C ARG A 131 9.74 -6.28 -13.16
N ALA A 132 8.65 -5.55 -13.28
CA ALA A 132 7.35 -6.13 -13.58
C ALA A 132 7.02 -6.01 -15.06
N SER A 133 6.29 -7.00 -15.58
CA SER A 133 5.64 -6.98 -16.89
C SER A 133 4.12 -6.83 -16.74
N ASP A 134 3.47 -6.28 -17.76
CA ASP A 134 2.00 -6.22 -17.89
C ASP A 134 1.23 -5.73 -16.63
N PRO A 135 1.36 -4.44 -16.25
CA PRO A 135 2.12 -3.38 -16.92
C PRO A 135 3.63 -3.41 -16.63
N MET A 136 4.40 -2.83 -17.56
CA MET A 136 5.83 -2.63 -17.39
C MET A 136 6.12 -1.62 -16.27
N VAL A 137 6.76 -2.08 -15.20
CA VAL A 137 7.16 -1.24 -14.07
C VAL A 137 8.60 -1.58 -13.66
N ALA A 138 9.42 -0.56 -13.44
CA ALA A 138 10.80 -0.71 -13.00
C ALA A 138 11.05 0.15 -11.76
N LEU A 139 11.37 -0.48 -10.64
CA LEU A 139 11.59 0.19 -9.35
C LEU A 139 12.90 -0.29 -8.71
N ALA A 140 13.59 0.59 -8.01
CA ALA A 140 14.63 0.18 -7.06
C ALA A 140 14.19 0.51 -5.64
N VAL A 141 14.37 -0.47 -4.76
CA VAL A 141 14.09 -0.38 -3.33
C VAL A 141 15.43 -0.28 -2.60
N GLU A 142 15.68 0.88 -2.00
CA GLU A 142 16.87 1.16 -1.21
C GLU A 142 16.51 1.07 0.27
N VAL A 143 17.21 0.21 1.00
CA VAL A 143 16.97 -0.08 2.41
C VAL A 143 18.18 0.41 3.20
N GLY A 144 17.96 1.38 4.08
CA GLY A 144 18.90 1.87 5.09
C GLY A 144 18.18 2.07 6.43
N ASP A 145 18.39 3.22 7.06
CA ASP A 145 17.57 3.65 8.22
C ASP A 145 16.12 4.00 7.80
N HIS A 146 15.90 4.21 6.51
CA HIS A 146 14.63 4.42 5.86
C HIS A 146 14.56 3.57 4.58
N VAL A 147 13.34 3.35 4.07
CA VAL A 147 13.11 2.69 2.79
C VAL A 147 12.75 3.75 1.76
N HIS A 148 13.47 3.74 0.63
CA HIS A 148 13.21 4.62 -0.50
C HIS A 148 12.90 3.80 -1.75
N VAL A 149 11.83 4.16 -2.46
CA VAL A 149 11.46 3.54 -3.73
C VAL A 149 11.55 4.57 -4.86
N ARG A 150 12.45 4.31 -5.81
CA ARG A 150 12.67 5.16 -6.98
C ARG A 150 12.21 4.47 -8.26
N ASP A 151 11.76 5.28 -9.21
CA ASP A 151 11.52 4.82 -10.58
C ASP A 151 12.88 4.57 -11.25
N ASP A 152 13.04 3.40 -11.84
CA ASP A 152 14.29 2.75 -12.32
C ASP A 152 14.80 1.65 -11.39
N ALA A 153 14.81 0.42 -11.89
CA ALA A 153 15.34 -0.76 -11.20
C ALA A 153 16.86 -0.70 -11.00
N GLY A 154 17.58 0.10 -11.79
CA GLY A 154 19.04 0.09 -11.83
C GLY A 154 19.63 -1.29 -12.13
N ASP A 155 20.92 -1.44 -11.80
CA ASP A 155 21.71 -2.66 -12.01
C ASP A 155 21.89 -3.47 -10.70
N GLY A 156 20.89 -3.45 -9.81
CA GLY A 156 20.97 -4.15 -8.52
C GLY A 156 21.33 -5.64 -8.67
N GLU A 157 22.16 -6.18 -7.77
CA GLU A 157 22.59 -7.59 -7.81
C GLU A 157 21.45 -8.59 -7.60
N ARG A 158 20.35 -8.15 -6.99
CA ARG A 158 19.12 -8.93 -6.75
C ARG A 158 17.94 -8.22 -7.39
N VAL A 159 17.20 -8.94 -8.22
CA VAL A 159 16.03 -8.42 -8.94
C VAL A 159 14.85 -9.33 -8.70
N LEU A 160 13.76 -8.76 -8.20
CA LEU A 160 12.44 -9.40 -8.20
C LEU A 160 11.78 -9.13 -9.55
N ALA A 161 11.35 -10.16 -10.25
CA ALA A 161 10.73 -10.00 -11.57
C ALA A 161 9.53 -10.93 -11.76
N GLY A 162 8.58 -10.52 -12.59
CA GLY A 162 7.35 -11.26 -12.85
C GLY A 162 6.24 -10.38 -13.43
N ASP A 163 5.04 -10.93 -13.54
CA ASP A 163 3.85 -10.15 -13.85
C ASP A 163 3.53 -9.17 -12.71
N ALA A 164 3.13 -7.94 -13.06
CA ALA A 164 2.94 -6.89 -12.08
C ALA A 164 1.81 -7.19 -11.10
N VAL A 165 0.71 -7.78 -11.58
CA VAL A 165 -0.41 -8.19 -10.73
C VAL A 165 0.03 -9.34 -9.84
N GLU A 166 0.69 -10.36 -10.39
CA GLU A 166 1.18 -11.50 -9.61
C GLU A 166 2.19 -11.08 -8.53
N LEU A 167 3.06 -10.11 -8.82
CA LEU A 167 3.99 -9.57 -7.85
C LEU A 167 3.27 -8.84 -6.72
N VAL A 168 2.27 -8.00 -7.01
CA VAL A 168 1.46 -7.33 -5.98
C VAL A 168 0.74 -8.36 -5.11
N GLU A 169 0.09 -9.36 -5.73
CA GLU A 169 -0.59 -10.46 -5.04
C GLU A 169 0.36 -11.23 -4.10
N SER A 170 1.56 -11.55 -4.59
CA SER A 170 2.57 -12.31 -3.84
C SER A 170 3.14 -11.52 -2.67
N LEU A 171 3.48 -10.24 -2.90
CA LEU A 171 3.95 -9.31 -1.85
C LEU A 171 2.88 -9.03 -0.80
N SER A 172 1.60 -9.13 -1.19
CA SER A 172 0.44 -9.00 -0.30
C SER A 172 0.04 -10.31 0.39
N LEU A 173 0.82 -11.39 0.22
CA LEU A 173 0.60 -12.71 0.82
C LEU A 173 -0.70 -13.40 0.39
N ARG A 174 -1.28 -13.00 -0.73
CA ARG A 174 -2.52 -13.60 -1.29
C ARG A 174 -2.21 -14.84 -2.11
N THR A 175 -1.02 -14.87 -2.71
CA THR A 175 -0.50 -16.00 -3.47
C THR A 175 0.98 -16.22 -3.12
N PRO A 176 1.52 -17.44 -3.28
CA PRO A 176 2.96 -17.63 -3.18
C PRO A 176 3.67 -17.03 -4.40
N PHE A 177 4.90 -16.57 -4.22
CA PHE A 177 5.77 -16.29 -5.35
C PHE A 177 5.89 -17.52 -6.23
N ALA A 178 5.87 -17.32 -7.56
CA ALA A 178 6.17 -18.38 -8.50
C ALA A 178 7.54 -18.99 -8.16
N ALA A 179 7.60 -20.32 -8.08
CA ALA A 179 8.87 -21.01 -7.93
C ALA A 179 9.67 -20.86 -9.23
N GLU A 180 10.91 -20.37 -9.12
CA GLU A 180 11.89 -20.39 -10.22
C GLU A 180 12.30 -21.83 -10.59
#